data_AF-A0A3M1PWC5-F1
#
_entry.id   AF-A0A3M1PWC5-F1
#
_cell.length_a   1.000
_cell.length_b   1.000
_cell.length_c   1.000
_cell.angle_alpha   90.00
_cell.angle_beta   90.00
_cell.angle_gamma   90.00
#
_symmetry.space_group_name_H-M   'P 1'
#
loop_
_entity.id
_entity.type
_entity.pdbx_description
1 polymer ?
#
loop_
_entity_poly.entity_id
_entity_poly.type
_entity_poly.pdbx_seq_one_letter_code
_entity_poly.pdbx_strand_id
1 'polypeptide(L)'
;MGEVAQSQTPTAGGKAVHRPGDVKFLVCVDDRPQSRAALRFACQRVRNAGGSVALLHVIERPEFQHWAAIGEVMESEQRAEAEALLERLAGEVNEIAGLLPELHLRDGDVADEILAQVREDPT
;
A
#
# COMPACT_ATOMS: atom_id res chain seq x y z
N MET A 1 -3.63 -48.36 -10.73
CA MET A 1 -4.31 -47.08 -10.96
C MET A 1 -4.48 -46.42 -9.61
N GLY A 2 -3.58 -45.50 -9.29
CA GLY A 2 -3.55 -44.72 -8.07
C GLY A 2 -2.63 -43.56 -8.39
N GLU A 3 -3.20 -42.57 -9.09
CA GLU A 3 -2.47 -41.46 -9.67
C GLU A 3 -2.02 -40.50 -8.57
N VAL A 4 -0.76 -40.12 -8.71
CA VAL A 4 0.00 -39.17 -7.91
C VAL A 4 -0.67 -37.79 -7.84
N ALA A 5 -0.83 -37.23 -6.64
CA ALA A 5 -0.98 -35.78 -6.47
C ALA A 5 0.28 -35.26 -5.78
N GLN A 6 1.19 -34.77 -6.62
CA GLN A 6 2.47 -34.21 -6.25
C GLN A 6 2.27 -32.91 -5.46
N SER A 7 3.11 -32.80 -4.44
CA SER A 7 3.48 -31.61 -3.69
C SER A 7 3.56 -30.36 -4.58
N GLN A 8 2.78 -29.34 -4.26
CA GLN A 8 3.03 -27.99 -4.74
C GLN A 8 3.36 -27.11 -3.54
N THR A 9 4.66 -27.02 -3.26
CA THR A 9 5.25 -25.90 -2.53
C THR A 9 4.95 -24.62 -3.30
N PRO A 10 4.44 -23.55 -2.66
CA PRO A 10 4.32 -22.26 -3.31
C PRO A 10 5.72 -21.76 -3.69
N THR A 11 5.93 -21.58 -4.99
CA THR A 11 7.14 -21.03 -5.61
C THR A 11 7.52 -19.71 -4.95
N ALA A 12 8.73 -19.68 -4.39
CA ALA A 12 9.36 -18.46 -3.92
C ALA A 12 9.37 -17.41 -5.06
N GLY A 13 8.74 -16.27 -4.80
CA GLY A 13 8.70 -15.13 -5.71
C GLY A 13 10.12 -14.78 -6.18
N GLY A 14 10.28 -14.66 -7.50
CA GLY A 14 11.52 -14.23 -8.11
C GLY A 14 11.92 -12.87 -7.52
N LYS A 15 13.10 -12.77 -6.93
CA LYS A 15 13.66 -11.49 -6.47
C LYS A 15 13.61 -10.52 -7.67
N ALA A 16 12.83 -9.45 -7.58
CA ALA A 16 12.90 -8.42 -8.60
C ALA A 16 14.33 -7.87 -8.62
N VAL A 17 14.90 -7.86 -9.82
CA VAL A 17 16.23 -7.35 -10.07
C VAL A 17 16.07 -5.83 -10.13
N HIS A 18 16.65 -5.11 -9.17
CA HIS A 18 16.72 -3.65 -9.21
C HIS A 18 17.27 -3.20 -10.57
N ARG A 19 16.45 -2.49 -11.35
CA ARG A 19 16.86 -1.87 -12.60
C ARG A 19 17.17 -0.40 -12.33
N PRO A 20 18.40 0.06 -12.60
CA PRO A 20 18.73 1.48 -12.48
C PRO A 20 17.75 2.31 -13.33
N GLY A 21 17.00 3.21 -12.68
CA GLY A 21 15.96 4.04 -13.31
C GLY A 21 14.51 3.61 -13.04
N ASP A 22 14.29 2.40 -12.52
CA ASP A 22 12.98 1.87 -12.13
C ASP A 22 12.87 1.97 -10.60
N VAL A 23 12.65 3.18 -10.09
CA VAL A 23 12.57 3.44 -8.64
C VAL A 23 11.12 3.71 -8.27
N LYS A 24 10.55 2.88 -7.39
CA LYS A 24 9.21 3.10 -6.84
C LYS A 24 9.31 3.63 -5.41
N PHE A 25 8.59 4.70 -5.12
CA PHE A 25 8.50 5.27 -3.76
C PHE A 25 7.20 4.83 -3.11
N LEU A 26 7.29 3.88 -2.17
CA LEU A 26 6.17 3.50 -1.32
C LEU A 26 6.03 4.53 -0.17
N VAL A 27 4.88 5.20 -0.11
CA VAL A 27 4.55 6.21 0.91
C VAL A 27 3.40 5.70 1.76
N CYS A 28 3.64 5.56 3.06
CA CYS A 28 2.60 5.21 4.02
C CYS A 28 1.80 6.47 4.38
N VAL A 29 0.48 6.40 4.27
CA VAL A 29 -0.42 7.55 4.45
C VAL A 29 -1.46 7.26 5.53
N ASP A 30 -1.72 8.25 6.39
CA ASP A 30 -2.58 8.11 7.57
C ASP A 30 -3.29 9.43 7.97
N ASP A 31 -3.48 10.34 7.00
CA ASP A 31 -4.05 11.70 7.16
C ASP A 31 -3.27 12.65 8.10
N ARG A 32 -2.20 12.19 8.78
CA ARG A 32 -1.39 13.05 9.65
C ARG A 32 -0.40 13.91 8.83
N PRO A 33 0.01 15.08 9.33
CA PRO A 33 0.93 15.98 8.62
C PRO A 33 2.28 15.34 8.24
N GLN A 34 2.75 14.35 9.01
CA GLN A 34 4.00 13.63 8.72
C GLN A 34 3.91 12.86 7.40
N SER A 35 2.78 12.19 7.14
CA SER A 35 2.57 11.43 5.90
C SER A 35 2.54 12.35 4.67
N ARG A 36 1.95 13.54 4.81
CA ARG A 36 1.91 14.53 3.71
C ARG A 36 3.29 15.12 3.38
N ALA A 37 4.18 15.25 4.37
CA ALA A 37 5.56 15.62 4.13
C ALA A 37 6.32 14.53 3.36
N ALA A 38 6.11 13.25 3.71
CA ALA A 38 6.68 12.11 3.00
C ALA A 38 6.19 12.04 1.55
N LEU A 39 4.90 12.28 1.32
CA LEU A 39 4.30 12.36 -0.02
C LEU A 39 4.99 13.42 -0.89
N ARG A 40 5.13 14.64 -0.37
CA ARG A 40 5.80 15.73 -1.10
C ARG A 40 7.24 15.39 -1.45
N PHE A 41 7.97 14.75 -0.55
CA PHE A 41 9.33 14.31 -0.81
C PHE A 41 9.38 13.27 -1.96
N ALA A 42 8.52 12.25 -1.90
CA ALA A 42 8.43 11.23 -2.95
C ALA A 42 8.09 11.85 -4.31
N CYS A 43 7.06 12.71 -4.36
CA CYS A 43 6.68 13.44 -5.57
C CYS A 43 7.84 14.26 -6.14
N GLN A 44 8.53 15.04 -5.30
CA GLN A 44 9.64 15.87 -5.76
C GLN A 44 10.81 15.04 -6.29
N ARG A 45 11.06 13.88 -5.69
CA ARG A 45 12.12 12.97 -6.10
C ARG A 45 11.81 12.31 -7.44
N VAL A 46 10.59 11.81 -7.63
CA VAL A 46 10.15 11.20 -8.89
C VAL A 46 10.15 12.21 -10.03
N ARG A 47 9.73 13.46 -9.78
CA ARG A 47 9.82 14.53 -10.79
C ARG A 47 11.23 14.79 -11.29
N ASN A 48 12.21 14.73 -10.38
CA ASN A 48 13.59 15.11 -10.69
C ASN A 48 14.42 13.94 -11.23
N ALA A 49 14.18 12.72 -10.75
CA ALA A 49 15.00 11.55 -11.05
C ALA A 49 14.29 10.48 -11.88
N GLY A 50 12.98 10.63 -12.13
CA GLY A 50 12.13 9.57 -12.69
C GLY A 50 11.69 8.56 -11.63
N GLY A 51 10.80 7.65 -12.04
CA GLY A 51 10.24 6.60 -11.18
C GLY A 51 8.72 6.68 -11.03
N SER A 52 8.22 5.96 -10.04
CA SER A 52 6.79 5.85 -9.73
C SER A 52 6.53 6.08 -8.25
N VAL A 53 5.30 6.44 -7.89
CA VAL A 53 4.86 6.58 -6.50
C VAL A 53 3.79 5.53 -6.21
N ALA A 54 3.89 4.86 -5.07
CA ALA A 54 2.85 3.99 -4.54
C ALA A 54 2.41 4.53 -3.18
N LEU A 55 1.11 4.65 -2.96
CA LEU A 55 0.50 5.03 -1.69
C LEU A 55 0.00 3.78 -0.99
N LEU A 56 0.30 3.66 0.29
CA LEU A 56 -0.18 2.58 1.14
C LEU A 56 -0.91 3.16 2.34
N HIS A 57 -2.18 2.80 2.46
CA HIS A 57 -2.95 2.99 3.68
C HIS A 57 -3.23 1.63 4.31
N VAL A 58 -2.99 1.49 5.61
CA VAL A 58 -3.30 0.28 6.37
C VAL A 58 -4.37 0.62 7.39
N ILE A 59 -5.52 -0.03 7.29
CA ILE A 59 -6.58 0.04 8.29
C ILE A 59 -6.17 -0.88 9.43
N GLU A 60 -5.88 -0.30 10.59
CA GLU A 60 -5.51 -1.06 11.77
C GLU A 60 -6.74 -1.80 12.31
N ARG A 61 -6.67 -3.13 12.43
CA ARG A 61 -7.70 -3.90 13.14
C ARG A 61 -7.56 -3.63 14.64
N PRO A 62 -8.57 -3.02 15.31
CA PRO A 62 -8.48 -2.83 16.75
C PRO A 62 -8.48 -4.19 17.46
N GLU A 63 -7.49 -4.43 18.33
CA GLU A 63 -7.27 -5.70 19.04
C GLU A 63 -8.34 -6.06 20.10
N PHE A 64 -9.49 -5.38 20.13
CA PHE A 64 -10.47 -5.55 21.20
C PHE A 64 -11.74 -6.28 20.75
N GLN A 65 -11.88 -7.50 21.28
CA GLN A 65 -13.02 -8.42 21.19
C GLN A 65 -14.34 -7.87 21.83
N HIS A 66 -14.60 -6.56 21.82
CA HIS A 66 -15.66 -5.92 22.64
C HIS A 66 -16.86 -5.34 21.86
N TRP A 67 -16.84 -5.29 20.52
CA TRP A 67 -17.89 -4.66 19.70
C TRP A 67 -18.77 -5.67 18.96
N ALA A 68 -19.07 -6.82 19.58
CA ALA A 68 -19.94 -7.87 19.04
C ALA A 68 -21.41 -7.46 18.75
N ALA A 69 -21.77 -6.17 18.85
CA ALA A 69 -23.12 -5.67 18.58
C ALA A 69 -23.21 -4.50 17.57
N ILE A 70 -22.09 -3.95 17.07
CA ILE A 70 -22.09 -2.79 16.14
C ILE A 70 -21.00 -2.95 15.04
N GLY A 71 -20.76 -4.19 14.58
CA GLY A 71 -19.56 -4.52 13.78
C GLY A 71 -19.66 -4.28 12.27
N GLU A 72 -20.84 -4.40 11.65
CA GLU A 72 -20.92 -4.44 10.17
C GLU A 72 -20.98 -3.07 9.48
N VAL A 73 -21.55 -2.05 10.12
CA VAL A 73 -21.68 -0.72 9.49
C VAL A 73 -20.36 0.04 9.53
N MET A 74 -19.60 -0.06 10.62
CA MET A 74 -18.38 0.74 10.79
C MET A 74 -17.20 0.30 9.90
N GLU A 75 -17.10 -0.99 9.59
CA GLU A 75 -16.02 -1.49 8.72
C GLU A 75 -16.15 -0.91 7.29
N SER A 76 -17.37 -0.85 6.77
CA SER A 76 -17.64 -0.25 5.46
C SER A 76 -17.37 1.26 5.45
N GLU A 77 -17.67 1.97 6.53
CA GLU A 77 -17.39 3.41 6.65
C GLU A 77 -15.87 3.69 6.72
N GLN A 78 -15.13 2.92 7.52
CA GLN A 78 -13.67 3.08 7.61
C GLN A 78 -12.98 2.80 6.27
N ARG A 79 -13.43 1.77 5.56
CA ARG A 79 -12.92 1.46 4.23
C ARG A 79 -13.21 2.57 3.23
N ALA A 80 -14.44 3.10 3.23
CA ALA A 80 -14.81 4.21 2.35
C ALA A 80 -14.00 5.49 2.66
N GLU A 81 -13.74 5.78 3.94
CA GLU A 81 -12.90 6.91 4.34
C GLU A 81 -11.44 6.74 3.89
N ALA A 82 -10.90 5.53 4.03
CA ALA A 82 -9.57 5.18 3.56
C ALA A 82 -9.42 5.29 2.02
N GLU A 83 -10.42 4.82 1.27
CA GLU A 83 -10.45 4.95 -0.19
C GLU A 83 -10.51 6.44 -0.60
N ALA A 84 -11.38 7.23 0.03
CA ALA A 84 -11.48 8.66 -0.21
C ALA A 84 -10.18 9.40 0.13
N LEU A 85 -9.47 9.01 1.19
CA LEU A 85 -8.16 9.54 1.54
C LEU A 85 -7.14 9.24 0.44
N LEU A 86 -7.05 7.99 -0.02
CA LEU A 86 -6.14 7.57 -1.08
C LEU A 86 -6.43 8.30 -2.39
N GLU A 87 -7.70 8.45 -2.79
CA GLU A 87 -8.09 9.19 -3.99
C GLU A 87 -7.71 10.67 -3.90
N ARG A 88 -7.96 11.31 -2.75
CA ARG A 88 -7.57 12.72 -2.54
C ARG A 88 -6.06 12.90 -2.65
N LEU A 89 -5.28 12.01 -2.03
CA LEU A 89 -3.82 12.05 -2.09
C LEU A 89 -3.31 11.71 -3.49
N ALA A 90 -3.99 10.85 -4.24
CA ALA A 90 -3.69 10.58 -5.64
C ALA A 90 -3.81 11.85 -6.50
N GLY A 91 -4.86 12.64 -6.25
CA GLY A 91 -5.02 13.97 -6.82
C GLY A 91 -3.84 14.89 -6.49
N GLU A 92 -3.44 14.98 -5.22
CA GLU A 92 -2.27 15.77 -4.81
C GLU A 92 -0.98 15.30 -5.51
N VAL A 93 -0.76 14.00 -5.65
CA VAL A 93 0.40 13.46 -6.39
C VAL A 93 0.34 13.87 -7.86
N ASN A 94 -0.82 13.82 -8.49
CA ASN A 94 -1.01 14.22 -9.87
C ASN A 94 -0.74 15.72 -10.07
N GLU A 95 -1.24 16.57 -9.17
CA GLU A 95 -0.99 18.01 -9.21
C GLU A 95 0.49 18.36 -8.99
N ILE A 96 1.16 17.67 -8.07
CA ILE A 96 2.56 17.97 -7.74
C ILE A 96 3.50 17.39 -8.79
N ALA A 97 3.34 16.12 -9.18
CA ALA A 97 4.29 15.35 -9.97
C ALA A 97 3.84 15.01 -11.39
N GLY A 98 2.57 15.23 -11.75
CA GLY A 98 2.05 14.96 -13.09
C GLY A 98 1.89 13.47 -13.40
N LEU A 99 1.86 12.60 -12.39
CA LEU A 99 1.73 11.15 -12.52
C LEU A 99 0.58 10.63 -11.65
N LEU A 100 0.10 9.43 -11.95
CA LEU A 100 -0.88 8.75 -11.12
C LEU A 100 -0.14 7.74 -10.23
N PRO A 101 -0.30 7.81 -8.91
CA PRO A 101 0.30 6.83 -8.02
C PRO A 101 -0.48 5.51 -8.04
N GLU A 102 0.20 4.42 -7.69
CA GLU A 102 -0.44 3.15 -7.36
C GLU A 102 -1.08 3.25 -5.97
N LEU A 103 -2.31 2.77 -5.80
CA LEU A 103 -3.04 2.86 -4.53
C LEU A 103 -3.16 1.48 -3.92
N HIS A 104 -2.70 1.34 -2.69
CA HIS A 104 -2.77 0.11 -1.92
C HIS A 104 -3.52 0.38 -0.62
N LEU A 105 -4.62 -0.33 -0.45
CA LEU A 105 -5.38 -0.38 0.79
C LEU A 105 -5.22 -1.76 1.39
N ARG A 106 -4.69 -1.81 2.61
CA ARG A 106 -4.47 -3.04 3.38
C ARG A 106 -5.16 -2.95 4.72
N ASP A 107 -5.34 -4.09 5.36
CA ASP A 107 -6.01 -4.19 6.64
C ASP A 107 -5.23 -5.19 7.51
N GLY A 108 -4.85 -4.77 8.71
CA GLY A 108 -3.97 -5.55 9.58
C GLY A 108 -2.98 -4.71 10.37
N ASP A 109 -1.84 -5.31 10.70
CA ASP A 109 -0.73 -4.61 11.36
C ASP A 109 0.05 -3.78 10.36
N VAL A 110 0.29 -2.50 10.70
CA VAL A 110 0.96 -1.55 9.81
C VAL A 110 2.36 -2.05 9.40
N ALA A 111 3.14 -2.59 10.34
CA ALA A 111 4.51 -2.99 10.05
C ALA A 111 4.56 -4.26 9.19
N ASP A 112 3.71 -5.24 9.47
CA ASP A 112 3.63 -6.47 8.68
C ASP A 112 3.14 -6.19 7.25
N GLU A 113 2.09 -5.37 7.09
CA GLU A 113 1.53 -5.05 5.78
C GLU A 113 2.49 -4.19 4.92
N ILE A 114 3.27 -3.30 5.53
CA ILE A 114 4.35 -2.58 4.82
C ILE A 114 5.39 -3.58 4.29
N LEU A 115 5.84 -4.52 5.12
CA LEU A 115 6.83 -5.52 4.73
C LEU A 115 6.27 -6.48 3.69
N ALA A 116 5.01 -6.87 3.79
CA ALA A 116 4.31 -7.67 2.80
C ALA A 116 4.26 -6.94 1.45
N GLN A 117 3.84 -5.67 1.46
CA GLN A 117 3.79 -4.84 0.26
C GLN A 117 5.14 -4.72 -0.45
N VAL A 118 6.22 -4.47 0.30
CA VAL A 118 7.58 -4.39 -0.27
C VAL A 118 8.06 -5.73 -0.83
N ARG A 119 7.61 -6.87 -0.26
CA ARG A 119 7.95 -8.20 -0.78
C ARG A 119 7.14 -8.54 -2.04
N GLU A 120 5.89 -8.10 -2.12
CA GLU A 120 4.99 -8.33 -3.25
C GLU A 120 5.35 -7.46 -4.45
N ASP A 121 5.84 -6.24 -4.24
CA ASP A 121 6.32 -5.33 -5.28
C ASP A 121 7.79 -4.94 -5.03
N PRO A 122 8.77 -5.75 -5.48
CA PRO A 122 10.17 -5.54 -5.13
C PRO A 122 10.92 -4.57 -6.09
N THR A 123 10.22 -3.56 -6.60
CA THR A 123 10.70 -2.62 -7.63
C THR A 123 11.41 -1.41 -7.01
#